data_AF-A0A7X7X1Z7-F1
#
_entry.id   AF-A0A7X7X1Z7-F1
#
_cell.length_a   1.000
_cell.length_b   1.000
_cell.length_c   1.000
_cell.angle_alpha   90.00
_cell.angle_beta   90.00
_cell.angle_gamma   90.00
#
_symmetry.space_group_name_H-M   'P 1'
#
loop_
_entity.id
_entity.type
_entity.pdbx_description
1 polymer ?
#
loop_
_entity_poly.entity_id
_entity_poly.type
_entity_poly.pdbx_seq_one_letter_code
_entity_poly.pdbx_strand_id
1 'polypeptide(L)'
;MIIVSISKRKLKLFAVAVLAVCLVSFGIYQIFGDQDAENYSELVDMLRNRDVAVSGEILEATNTSESNNEIQIFDISKGKVVKKMNTTPSLQEQALQIISSITGLYTKVQPFPEKGYIVRIPVDPALKVQNQYINATIDKIYVIFTEKEPPIVLILDSSEKPFVYNFNWKTDELEKQLDFNFAY
;
A
#
# COMPACT_ATOMS: atom_id res chain seq x y z
N MET A 1 6.17 -52.83 -20.37
CA MET A 1 4.91 -52.78 -19.60
C MET A 1 5.23 -53.15 -18.15
N ILE A 2 5.47 -52.18 -17.27
CA ILE A 2 5.81 -52.45 -15.86
C ILE A 2 4.52 -52.34 -15.04
N ILE A 3 3.97 -53.47 -14.63
CA ILE A 3 2.81 -53.54 -13.72
C ILE A 3 3.36 -53.58 -12.29
N VAL A 4 3.30 -52.45 -11.60
CA VAL A 4 3.68 -52.36 -10.18
C VAL A 4 2.51 -52.84 -9.34
N SER A 5 2.59 -54.07 -8.81
CA SER A 5 1.63 -54.62 -7.85
C SER A 5 1.89 -54.04 -6.45
N ILE A 6 1.27 -52.90 -6.13
CA ILE A 6 1.29 -52.32 -4.78
C ILE A 6 0.14 -52.89 -3.93
N SER A 7 0.43 -53.26 -2.69
CA SER A 7 -0.59 -53.77 -1.77
C SER A 7 -1.57 -52.67 -1.36
N LYS A 8 -2.87 -53.00 -1.26
CA LYS A 8 -3.95 -52.05 -0.91
C LYS A 8 -3.68 -51.31 0.42
N ARG A 9 -2.95 -51.93 1.36
CA ARG A 9 -2.54 -51.29 2.62
C ARG A 9 -1.48 -50.21 2.42
N LYS A 10 -0.47 -50.45 1.58
CA LYS A 10 0.56 -49.45 1.27
C LYS A 10 0.03 -48.30 0.44
N LEU A 11 -0.94 -48.56 -0.45
CA LEU A 11 -1.64 -47.51 -1.20
C LEU A 11 -2.42 -46.55 -0.28
N LYS A 12 -3.13 -47.08 0.73
CA LYS A 12 -3.84 -46.24 1.70
C LYS A 12 -2.90 -45.37 2.54
N LEU A 13 -1.78 -45.92 2.99
CA LEU A 13 -0.77 -45.16 3.73
C LEU A 13 -0.14 -44.05 2.88
N PHE A 14 0.14 -44.34 1.60
CA PHE A 14 0.64 -43.33 0.67
C PHE A 14 -0.39 -42.22 0.43
N ALA A 15 -1.66 -42.56 0.23
CA ALA A 15 -2.73 -41.58 0.05
C ALA A 15 -2.90 -40.66 1.27
N VAL A 16 -2.84 -41.22 2.50
CA VAL A 16 -2.91 -40.43 3.74
C VAL A 16 -1.70 -39.50 3.88
N ALA A 17 -0.50 -39.97 3.53
CA ALA A 17 0.71 -39.14 3.58
C ALA A 17 0.64 -37.98 2.57
N VAL A 18 0.20 -38.22 1.34
CA VAL A 18 -0.01 -37.17 0.33
C VAL A 18 -1.04 -36.15 0.80
N LEU A 19 -2.16 -36.63 1.36
CA LEU A 19 -3.22 -35.75 1.86
C LEU A 19 -2.74 -34.89 3.04
N ALA A 20 -1.94 -35.44 3.95
CA ALA A 20 -1.32 -34.70 5.03
C ALA A 20 -0.35 -33.62 4.53
N VAL A 21 0.50 -33.93 3.54
CA VAL A 21 1.39 -32.94 2.91
C VAL A 21 0.59 -31.85 2.23
N CYS A 22 -0.48 -32.18 1.48
CA CYS A 22 -1.35 -31.19 0.86
C CYS A 22 -2.02 -30.26 1.87
N LEU A 23 -2.48 -30.78 3.02
CA LEU A 23 -3.08 -29.96 4.07
C LEU A 23 -2.06 -29.01 4.72
N VAL A 24 -0.83 -29.49 4.94
CA VAL A 24 0.26 -28.64 5.46
C VAL A 24 0.64 -27.56 4.44
N SER A 25 0.79 -27.91 3.16
CA SER A 25 1.05 -26.93 2.11
C SER A 25 -0.08 -25.92 1.98
N PHE A 26 -1.34 -26.37 1.98
CA PHE A 26 -2.51 -25.50 1.90
C PHE A 26 -2.63 -24.56 3.12
N GLY A 27 -2.31 -25.06 4.32
CA GLY A 27 -2.24 -24.23 5.53
C GLY A 27 -1.14 -23.17 5.45
N ILE A 28 0.04 -23.53 4.94
CA ILE A 28 1.13 -22.56 4.68
C ILE A 28 0.69 -21.54 3.62
N TYR A 29 0.01 -21.96 2.55
CA TYR A 29 -0.54 -21.04 1.55
C TYR A 29 -1.58 -20.08 2.14
N GLN A 30 -2.43 -20.49 3.08
CA GLN A 30 -3.36 -19.57 3.72
C GLN A 30 -2.68 -18.58 4.68
N ILE A 31 -1.59 -18.99 5.35
CA ILE A 31 -0.86 -18.12 6.28
C ILE A 31 0.04 -17.11 5.55
N PHE A 32 0.60 -17.49 4.40
CA PHE A 32 1.53 -16.64 3.63
C PHE A 32 0.92 -16.08 2.33
N GLY A 33 -0.28 -16.51 1.95
CA GLY A 33 -0.93 -16.13 0.71
C GLY A 33 -1.68 -14.81 0.84
N ASP A 34 -0.97 -13.73 0.54
CA ASP A 34 -1.37 -12.55 -0.28
C ASP A 34 -2.74 -11.87 -0.05
N GLN A 35 -3.45 -12.15 1.05
CA GLN A 35 -4.71 -11.46 1.40
C GLN A 35 -4.47 -9.95 1.63
N ASP A 36 -3.28 -9.56 2.08
CA ASP A 36 -2.96 -8.18 2.40
C ASP A 36 -2.74 -7.31 1.16
N ALA A 37 -2.22 -7.89 0.07
CA ALA A 37 -1.88 -7.13 -1.15
C ALA A 37 -3.13 -6.70 -1.93
N GLU A 38 -4.17 -7.52 -1.97
CA GLU A 38 -5.43 -7.23 -2.70
C GLU A 38 -6.16 -6.02 -2.12
N ASN A 39 -6.19 -5.88 -0.79
CA ASN A 39 -6.85 -4.75 -0.13
C ASN A 39 -6.15 -3.42 -0.45
N TYR A 40 -4.81 -3.42 -0.53
CA TYR A 40 -4.06 -2.22 -0.89
C TYR A 40 -4.14 -1.85 -2.35
N SER A 41 -4.15 -2.83 -3.24
CA SER A 41 -4.34 -2.56 -4.67
C SER A 41 -5.71 -1.93 -4.92
N GLU A 42 -6.75 -2.40 -4.24
CA GLU A 42 -8.09 -1.81 -4.36
C GLU A 42 -8.11 -0.36 -3.87
N LEU A 43 -7.43 -0.06 -2.75
CA LEU A 43 -7.30 1.30 -2.24
C LEU A 43 -6.50 2.22 -3.17
N VAL A 44 -5.39 1.73 -3.72
CA VAL A 44 -4.58 2.47 -4.69
C VAL A 44 -5.41 2.71 -5.95
N ASP A 45 -6.18 1.73 -6.39
CA ASP A 45 -7.14 1.86 -7.49
C ASP A 45 -8.26 2.85 -7.15
N MET A 46 -8.74 2.90 -5.91
CA MET A 46 -9.71 3.91 -5.46
C MET A 46 -9.11 5.32 -5.48
N LEU A 47 -7.88 5.47 -5.00
CA LEU A 47 -7.15 6.74 -5.03
C LEU A 47 -6.89 7.19 -6.48
N ARG A 48 -6.58 6.24 -7.38
CA ARG A 48 -6.38 6.50 -8.82
C ARG A 48 -7.68 6.82 -9.55
N ASN A 49 -8.73 6.02 -9.37
CA ASN A 49 -9.97 6.11 -10.16
C ASN A 49 -10.92 7.22 -9.68
N ARG A 50 -10.86 7.65 -8.41
CA ARG A 50 -11.67 8.78 -7.92
C ARG A 50 -11.31 10.11 -8.57
N ASP A 51 -10.10 10.25 -9.10
CA ASP A 51 -9.73 11.42 -9.89
C ASP A 51 -10.41 11.40 -11.28
N VAL A 52 -10.85 10.24 -11.76
CA VAL A 52 -11.53 10.08 -13.06
C VAL A 52 -13.06 10.30 -12.95
N ALA A 53 -13.68 9.87 -11.84
CA ALA A 53 -15.14 9.95 -11.65
C ALA A 53 -15.69 11.36 -11.36
N VAL A 54 -14.84 12.37 -11.23
CA VAL A 54 -15.27 13.79 -11.19
C VAL A 54 -15.73 14.28 -12.57
N SER A 55 -15.46 13.53 -13.65
CA SER A 55 -15.89 13.88 -15.01
C SER A 55 -17.26 13.28 -15.34
N GLY A 56 -18.28 13.73 -14.60
CA GLY A 56 -19.69 13.47 -14.90
C GLY A 56 -20.35 14.56 -15.76
N GLU A 57 -19.59 15.51 -16.30
CA GLU A 57 -20.10 16.56 -17.19
C GLU A 57 -19.32 16.56 -18.51
N ILE A 58 -20.07 16.46 -19.60
CA ILE A 58 -19.58 16.39 -20.98
C ILE A 58 -19.07 17.77 -21.41
N LEU A 59 -17.95 17.78 -22.14
CA LEU A 59 -17.36 18.87 -22.93
C LEU A 59 -16.48 19.87 -22.17
N GLU A 60 -15.26 19.46 -21.86
CA GLU A 60 -14.06 20.03 -22.46
C GLU A 60 -12.89 19.12 -22.09
N ALA A 61 -12.16 18.66 -23.10
CA ALA A 61 -10.84 18.08 -22.89
C ALA A 61 -9.88 19.20 -22.43
N THR A 62 -10.08 19.75 -21.24
CA THR A 62 -8.93 20.13 -20.44
C THR A 62 -8.23 18.82 -20.16
N ASN A 63 -7.09 18.63 -20.83
CA ASN A 63 -6.07 17.73 -20.39
C ASN A 63 -5.82 18.02 -18.90
N THR A 64 -6.55 17.34 -18.02
CA THR A 64 -6.09 17.14 -16.65
C THR A 64 -4.92 16.19 -16.82
N SER A 65 -3.79 16.73 -17.30
CA SER A 65 -2.50 16.17 -16.99
C SER A 65 -2.58 15.91 -15.50
N GLU A 66 -2.49 14.65 -15.09
CA GLU A 66 -2.21 14.32 -13.71
C GLU A 66 -1.07 15.24 -13.30
N SER A 67 -1.37 16.32 -12.58
CA SER A 67 -0.30 17.19 -12.15
C SER A 67 0.39 16.35 -11.11
N ASN A 68 1.50 15.73 -11.51
CA ASN A 68 2.35 14.88 -10.67
C ASN A 68 2.89 15.63 -9.44
N ASN A 69 2.44 16.86 -9.21
CA ASN A 69 2.90 17.76 -8.17
C ASN A 69 1.75 18.25 -7.26
N GLU A 70 0.65 17.50 -7.16
CA GLU A 70 -0.45 17.76 -6.22
C GLU A 70 -0.41 16.77 -5.05
N ILE A 71 -0.62 17.31 -3.84
CA ILE A 71 -0.88 16.57 -2.61
C ILE A 71 -2.38 16.39 -2.43
N GLN A 72 -2.79 15.18 -2.09
CA GLN A 72 -4.20 14.86 -1.85
C GLN A 72 -4.38 14.26 -0.46
N ILE A 73 -5.39 14.72 0.27
CA ILE A 73 -5.80 14.17 1.56
C ILE A 73 -7.10 13.40 1.36
N PHE A 74 -7.06 12.09 1.58
CA PHE A 74 -8.19 11.19 1.52
C PHE A 74 -8.66 10.83 2.93
N ASP A 75 -9.94 11.04 3.19
CA ASP A 75 -10.62 10.64 4.42
C ASP A 75 -11.17 9.22 4.25
N ILE A 76 -10.65 8.29 5.05
CA ILE A 76 -10.96 6.86 4.97
C ILE A 76 -12.43 6.62 5.31
N SER A 77 -12.95 7.31 6.33
CA SER A 77 -14.32 7.14 6.80
C SER A 77 -15.34 7.67 5.78
N LYS A 78 -15.01 8.74 5.06
CA LYS A 78 -15.85 9.29 3.99
C LYS A 78 -15.63 8.62 2.64
N GLY A 79 -14.61 7.76 2.50
CA GLY A 79 -14.20 7.17 1.24
C GLY A 79 -13.81 8.21 0.19
N LYS A 80 -13.33 9.40 0.61
CA LYS A 80 -13.06 10.49 -0.33
C LYS A 80 -11.91 11.44 -0.05
N VAL A 81 -11.30 11.93 -1.13
CA VAL A 81 -10.42 13.10 -1.15
C VAL A 81 -11.21 14.29 -0.62
N VAL A 82 -10.72 14.86 0.48
CA VAL A 82 -11.29 15.99 1.20
C VAL A 82 -10.47 17.27 1.01
N LYS A 83 -9.21 17.16 0.60
CA LYS A 83 -8.36 18.32 0.29
C LYS A 83 -7.38 17.99 -0.83
N LYS A 84 -7.11 19.00 -1.66
CA LYS A 84 -6.10 19.01 -2.72
C LYS A 84 -5.27 20.28 -2.58
N MET A 85 -3.95 20.20 -2.74
CA MET A 85 -3.06 21.36 -2.69
C MET A 85 -1.78 21.11 -3.48
N ASN A 86 -1.15 22.18 -3.95
CA ASN A 86 0.14 22.06 -4.65
C ASN A 86 1.25 21.64 -3.68
N THR A 87 2.12 20.75 -4.16
CA THR A 87 3.36 20.40 -3.45
C THR A 87 4.26 21.62 -3.34
N THR A 88 4.87 21.77 -2.17
CA THR A 88 5.91 22.77 -1.91
C THR A 88 7.24 22.06 -1.70
N PRO A 89 8.39 22.73 -1.91
CA PRO A 89 9.70 22.12 -1.63
C PRO A 89 9.82 21.58 -0.20
N SER A 90 9.18 22.24 0.78
CA SER A 90 9.21 21.77 2.17
C SER A 90 8.38 20.51 2.38
N LEU A 91 7.19 20.40 1.77
CA LEU A 91 6.38 19.17 1.82
C LEU A 91 7.08 18.00 1.10
N GLN A 92 7.81 18.30 0.04
CA GLN A 92 8.61 17.31 -0.65
C GLN A 92 9.79 16.83 0.22
N GLU A 93 10.45 17.74 0.94
CA GLU A 93 11.49 17.38 1.91
C GLU A 93 10.93 16.46 3.00
N GLN A 94 9.72 16.73 3.51
CA GLN A 94 9.05 15.83 4.46
C GLN A 94 8.89 14.40 3.88
N ALA A 95 8.51 14.27 2.60
CA ALA A 95 8.43 12.96 1.95
C ALA A 95 9.79 12.24 1.90
N LEU A 96 10.87 12.97 1.57
CA LEU A 96 12.22 12.41 1.55
C LEU A 96 12.69 11.96 2.94
N GLN A 97 12.38 12.72 3.99
CA GLN A 97 12.69 12.36 5.38
C GLN A 97 11.89 11.12 5.85
N ILE A 98 10.63 11.01 5.44
CA ILE A 98 9.82 9.80 5.71
C ILE A 98 10.48 8.59 5.05
N ILE A 99 10.82 8.67 3.76
CA ILE A 99 11.45 7.56 3.03
C ILE A 99 12.80 7.17 3.65
N SER A 100 13.64 8.15 4.01
CA SER A 100 14.96 7.90 4.60
C SER A 100 14.91 7.31 6.01
N SER A 101 13.80 7.54 6.74
CA SER A 101 13.59 7.06 8.10
C SER A 101 12.84 5.73 8.21
N ILE A 102 12.64 5.03 7.09
CA ILE A 102 11.98 3.72 7.07
C ILE A 102 12.79 2.69 7.87
N THR A 103 12.13 2.07 8.84
CA THR A 103 12.75 1.15 9.79
C THR A 103 12.51 -0.32 9.47
N GLY A 104 11.47 -0.62 8.69
CA GLY A 104 11.15 -1.97 8.25
C GLY A 104 9.74 -2.13 7.70
N LEU A 105 9.43 -3.32 7.20
CA LEU A 105 8.09 -3.66 6.70
C LEU A 105 7.08 -3.64 7.85
N TYR A 106 5.87 -3.17 7.57
CA TYR A 106 4.75 -3.23 8.50
C TYR A 106 4.13 -4.64 8.45
N THR A 107 4.10 -5.33 9.58
CA THR A 107 3.78 -6.78 9.65
C THR A 107 2.45 -7.10 10.30
N LYS A 108 1.60 -6.11 10.62
CA LYS A 108 0.28 -6.43 11.21
C LYS A 108 -0.70 -6.90 10.13
N VAL A 109 -1.51 -7.88 10.51
CA VAL A 109 -2.49 -8.60 9.68
C VAL A 109 -3.61 -7.71 9.14
N GLN A 110 -3.86 -6.56 9.76
CA GLN A 110 -4.86 -5.61 9.28
C GLN A 110 -4.22 -4.24 9.14
N PRO A 111 -3.55 -4.01 8.01
CA PRO A 111 -2.64 -2.89 7.90
C PRO A 111 -3.35 -1.61 7.43
N PHE A 112 -4.67 -1.69 7.16
CA PHE A 112 -5.51 -0.54 6.88
C PHE A 112 -6.49 -0.26 8.01
N PRO A 113 -6.55 0.99 8.51
CA PRO A 113 -7.44 1.34 9.61
C PRO A 113 -8.88 1.59 9.12
N GLU A 114 -9.87 1.38 9.99
CA GLU A 114 -11.27 1.74 9.69
C GLU A 114 -11.49 3.27 9.62
N LYS A 115 -10.61 4.03 10.27
CA LYS A 115 -10.64 5.49 10.36
C LYS A 115 -9.26 6.08 10.23
N GLY A 116 -9.19 7.26 9.64
CA GLY A 116 -7.94 7.98 9.46
C GLY A 116 -7.90 8.72 8.13
N TYR A 117 -6.70 9.13 7.76
CA TYR A 117 -6.45 9.89 6.55
C TYR A 117 -5.26 9.31 5.78
N ILE A 118 -5.35 9.30 4.47
CA ILE A 118 -4.22 9.01 3.58
C ILE A 118 -3.79 10.31 2.93
N VAL A 119 -2.54 10.68 3.10
CA VAL A 119 -1.94 11.83 2.44
C VAL A 119 -1.04 11.33 1.32
N ARG A 120 -1.46 11.54 0.08
CA ARG A 120 -0.64 11.29 -1.11
C ARG A 120 0.32 12.47 -1.27
N ILE A 121 1.62 12.20 -1.26
CA ILE A 121 2.67 13.20 -1.46
C ILE A 121 3.54 12.76 -2.65
N PRO A 122 3.65 13.57 -3.70
CA PRO A 122 4.53 13.25 -4.82
C PRO A 122 6.00 13.49 -4.48
N VAL A 123 6.88 12.80 -5.19
CA VAL A 123 8.34 12.87 -5.09
C VAL A 123 8.90 13.16 -6.48
N ASP A 124 9.26 14.43 -6.74
CA ASP A 124 9.74 14.90 -8.06
C ASP A 124 11.08 15.67 -7.98
N PRO A 125 12.20 15.09 -8.40
CA PRO A 125 12.31 13.91 -9.23
C PRO A 125 12.08 12.61 -8.46
N ALA A 126 11.62 11.58 -9.17
CA ALA A 126 11.44 10.26 -8.61
C ALA A 126 12.74 9.75 -7.96
N LEU A 127 12.62 9.23 -6.75
CA LEU A 127 13.74 8.80 -5.93
C LEU A 127 13.98 7.30 -6.12
N LYS A 128 15.14 6.94 -6.65
CA LYS A 128 15.57 5.54 -6.71
C LYS A 128 16.15 5.12 -5.35
N VAL A 129 15.49 4.18 -4.68
CA VAL A 129 15.91 3.64 -3.38
C VAL A 129 16.24 2.17 -3.52
N GLN A 130 17.42 1.80 -3.03
CA GLN A 130 17.89 0.42 -2.97
C GLN A 130 18.51 0.16 -1.60
N ASN A 131 17.76 -0.47 -0.71
CA ASN A 131 18.19 -0.89 0.61
C ASN A 131 17.55 -2.25 0.97
N GLN A 132 17.75 -2.71 2.21
CA GLN A 132 17.26 -4.02 2.69
C GLN A 132 15.73 -4.13 2.75
N TYR A 133 14.99 -3.03 2.70
CA TYR A 133 13.53 -2.98 2.80
C TYR A 133 12.84 -2.57 1.48
N ILE A 134 13.53 -1.75 0.66
CA ILE A 134 12.98 -1.08 -0.51
C ILE A 134 13.94 -1.26 -1.68
N ASN A 135 13.42 -1.72 -2.81
CA ASN A 135 14.10 -1.76 -4.08
C ASN A 135 13.17 -1.24 -5.17
N ALA A 136 12.99 0.09 -5.23
CA ALA A 136 11.97 0.73 -6.06
C ALA A 136 12.39 2.13 -6.51
N THR A 137 11.72 2.62 -7.56
CA THR A 137 11.74 4.04 -7.94
C THR A 137 10.46 4.67 -7.42
N ILE A 138 10.59 5.61 -6.49
CA ILE A 138 9.48 6.20 -5.74
C ILE A 138 9.17 7.57 -6.35
N ASP A 139 8.02 7.70 -6.99
CA ASP A 139 7.49 8.95 -7.55
C ASP A 139 6.37 9.55 -6.68
N LYS A 140 5.82 8.77 -5.75
CA LYS A 140 4.83 9.19 -4.76
C LYS A 140 4.85 8.29 -3.54
N ILE A 141 4.47 8.84 -2.39
CA ILE A 141 4.23 8.11 -1.15
C ILE A 141 2.82 8.37 -0.64
N TYR A 142 2.30 7.41 0.13
CA TYR A 142 0.99 7.52 0.76
C TYR A 142 1.17 7.38 2.27
N VAL A 143 1.13 8.49 2.98
CA VAL A 143 1.25 8.52 4.44
C VAL A 143 -0.12 8.27 5.05
N ILE A 144 -0.25 7.20 5.83
CA ILE A 144 -1.50 6.78 6.45
C ILE A 144 -1.46 7.20 7.92
N PHE A 145 -2.36 8.08 8.30
CA PHE A 145 -2.55 8.55 9.66
C PHE A 145 -3.75 7.85 10.29
N THR A 146 -3.59 7.37 11.52
CA THR A 146 -4.61 6.61 12.25
C THR A 146 -4.79 7.17 13.65
N GLU A 147 -5.91 6.86 14.31
CA GLU A 147 -6.18 7.33 15.69
C GLU A 147 -5.28 6.67 16.74
N LYS A 148 -4.98 5.38 16.57
CA LYS A 148 -4.40 4.53 17.63
C LYS A 148 -2.96 4.13 17.38
N GLU A 149 -2.50 4.22 16.14
CA GLU A 149 -1.18 3.76 15.74
C GLU A 149 -0.35 4.91 15.15
N PRO A 150 0.98 4.85 15.32
CA PRO A 150 1.87 5.77 14.63
C PRO A 150 1.62 5.76 13.12
N PRO A 151 1.85 6.90 12.43
CA PRO A 151 1.72 6.95 10.99
C PRO A 151 2.61 5.91 10.30
N ILE A 152 2.08 5.31 9.24
CA ILE A 152 2.77 4.34 8.39
C ILE A 152 2.79 4.85 6.95
N VAL A 153 3.71 4.36 6.13
CA VAL A 153 3.84 4.80 4.74
C VAL A 153 3.65 3.63 3.79
N LEU A 154 2.80 3.83 2.80
CA LEU A 154 2.65 2.93 1.66
C LEU A 154 3.44 3.48 0.48
N ILE A 155 4.23 2.60 -0.14
CA ILE A 155 5.04 2.88 -1.32
C ILE A 155 4.67 1.84 -2.37
N LEU A 156 4.53 2.29 -3.62
CA LEU A 156 4.38 1.41 -4.77
C LEU A 156 5.76 1.07 -5.32
N ASP A 157 6.00 -0.21 -5.58
CA ASP A 157 7.21 -0.63 -6.29
C ASP A 157 7.12 -0.32 -7.79
N SER A 158 8.17 -0.70 -8.52
CA SER A 158 8.26 -0.49 -9.97
C SER A 158 7.21 -1.27 -10.78
N SER A 159 6.51 -2.23 -10.17
CA SER A 159 5.43 -3.02 -10.75
C SER A 159 4.05 -2.57 -10.25
N GLU A 160 3.98 -1.39 -9.62
CA GLU A 160 2.80 -0.85 -8.93
C GLU A 160 2.32 -1.72 -7.75
N LYS A 161 3.15 -2.62 -7.22
CA LYS A 161 2.79 -3.44 -6.07
C LYS A 161 2.91 -2.61 -4.79
N PRO A 162 1.87 -2.56 -3.94
CA PRO A 162 1.91 -1.81 -2.69
C PRO A 162 2.71 -2.54 -1.60
N PHE A 163 3.56 -1.80 -0.91
CA PHE A 163 4.28 -2.22 0.27
C PHE A 163 4.13 -1.18 1.38
N VAL A 164 3.90 -1.65 2.61
CA VAL A 164 3.68 -0.77 3.77
C VAL A 164 4.83 -0.88 4.74
N TYR A 165 5.29 0.26 5.21
CA TYR A 165 6.50 0.42 6.00
C TYR A 165 6.25 1.23 7.27
N ASN A 166 6.96 0.85 8.32
CA ASN A 166 7.16 1.70 9.49
C ASN A 166 8.26 2.72 9.20
N PHE A 167 8.14 3.91 9.78
CA PHE A 167 9.18 4.95 9.73
C PHE A 167 9.28 5.68 11.07
N ASN A 168 10.39 6.38 11.32
CA ASN A 168 10.67 7.03 12.61
C ASN A 168 10.68 8.58 12.54
N TRP A 169 10.39 9.16 11.38
CA TRP A 169 10.24 10.60 11.23
C TRP A 169 8.99 11.13 11.94
N LYS A 170 9.09 12.33 12.53
CA LYS A 170 7.96 13.00 13.19
C LYS A 170 7.10 13.73 12.17
N THR A 171 5.79 13.52 12.21
CA THR A 171 4.84 14.09 11.23
C THR A 171 4.25 15.44 11.65
N ASP A 172 4.60 15.98 12.83
CA ASP A 172 4.02 17.22 13.34
C ASP A 172 4.16 18.40 12.36
N GLU A 173 5.33 18.52 11.72
CA GLU A 173 5.58 19.57 10.73
C GLU A 173 4.81 19.33 9.43
N LEU A 174 4.73 18.07 8.98
CA LEU A 174 3.94 17.69 7.82
C LEU A 174 2.45 18.04 8.04
N GLU A 175 1.88 17.63 9.17
CA GLU A 175 0.48 17.92 9.52
C GLU A 175 0.19 19.42 9.56
N LYS A 176 1.11 20.21 10.13
CA LYS A 176 1.02 21.67 10.16
C LYS A 176 1.06 22.28 8.76
N GLN A 177 1.94 21.81 7.88
CA GLN A 177 2.08 22.31 6.51
C GLN A 177 0.90 21.95 5.61
N LEU A 178 0.24 20.82 5.90
CA LEU A 178 -0.97 20.41 5.20
C LEU A 178 -2.17 21.31 5.52
N ASP A 179 -2.10 22.14 6.57
CA ASP A 179 -3.16 23.06 7.01
C ASP A 179 -4.53 22.35 7.04
N PHE A 180 -4.53 21.13 7.57
CA PHE A 180 -5.69 20.26 7.61
C PHE A 180 -5.93 19.81 9.04
N ASN A 181 -7.19 19.85 9.46
CA ASN A 181 -7.58 19.39 10.78
C ASN A 181 -7.85 17.88 10.73
N PHE A 182 -6.83 17.10 11.09
CA PHE A 182 -6.96 15.65 11.22
C PHE A 182 -7.87 15.33 12.42
N ALA A 183 -9.10 14.92 12.13
CA ALA A 183 -10.03 14.41 13.13
C ALA A 183 -9.96 12.87 13.12
N TYR A 184 -9.24 12.33 14.10
CA TYR A 184 -9.04 10.89 14.28
C TYR A 184 -10.24 10.24 14.99
#